data_AF-A0A924XQB1-F1
#
_entry.id   AF-A0A924XQB1-F1
#
_cell.length_a   1.000
_cell.length_b   1.000
_cell.length_c   1.000
_cell.angle_alpha   90.00
_cell.angle_beta   90.00
_cell.angle_gamma   90.00
#
_symmetry.space_group_name_H-M   'P 1'
#
loop_
_entity.id
_entity.type
_entity.pdbx_description
1 polymer ?
#
loop_
_entity_poly.entity_id
_entity_poly.type
_entity_poly.pdbx_seq_one_letter_code
_entity_poly.pdbx_strand_id
1 'polypeptide(L)' 'MLDVAVRLGFPGFDLDAAFKAPAGVTALFGPSGSGKSTVLACIAGLRRPAAGRVAVGGTVLLDIGAGVDVRA' A
#
# COMPACT_ATOMS: atom_id res chain seq x y z
N MET A 1 -10.67 1.91 9.45
CA MET A 1 -10.74 1.98 7.97
C MET A 1 -9.34 2.18 7.44
N LEU A 2 -8.92 1.32 6.53
CA LEU A 2 -7.64 1.37 5.80
C LEU A 2 -7.91 2.00 4.42
N ASP A 3 -7.09 2.96 4.01
CA ASP A 3 -7.14 3.62 2.71
C ASP A 3 -5.75 3.53 2.07
N VAL A 4 -5.66 2.85 0.92
CA VAL A 4 -4.40 2.50 0.27
C VAL A 4 -4.48 2.93 -1.18
N ALA A 5 -3.50 3.70 -1.63
CA ALA A 5 -3.21 3.94 -3.03
C ALA A 5 -1.69 3.90 -3.20
N VAL A 6 -1.15 2.88 -3.85
CA VAL A 6 0.30 2.71 -3.99
C VAL A 6 0.69 2.35 -5.41
N ARG A 7 1.76 2.98 -5.89
CA ARG A 7 2.40 2.69 -7.16
C ARG A 7 3.87 2.36 -6.95
N LEU A 8 4.28 1.23 -7.52
CA LEU A 8 5.62 0.71 -7.37
C LEU A 8 6.01 -0.06 -8.63
N GLY A 9 7.15 0.29 -9.21
CA GLY A 9 7.74 -0.41 -10.34
C GLY A 9 9.12 -0.97 -9.98
N PHE A 10 9.45 -2.13 -10.54
CA PHE A 10 10.80 -2.71 -10.58
C PHE A 10 10.90 -3.62 -11.82
N PRO A 11 12.10 -4.00 -12.28
CA PRO A 11 12.25 -4.73 -13.54
C PRO A 11 11.33 -5.96 -13.63
N GLY A 12 10.47 -5.99 -14.65
CA GLY A 12 9.50 -7.06 -14.90
C GLY A 12 8.21 -7.02 -14.07
N PHE A 13 7.96 -5.95 -13.31
CA PHE A 13 6.75 -5.85 -12.49
C PHE A 13 6.33 -4.40 -12.20
N ASP A 14 5.05 -4.11 -12.45
CA ASP A 14 4.40 -2.87 -12.07
C ASP A 14 3.20 -3.17 -11.16
N LEU A 15 3.12 -2.44 -10.06
CA LEU A 15 1.99 -2.45 -9.13
C LEU A 15 1.33 -1.08 -9.14
N ASP A 16 0.05 -1.06 -9.47
CA ASP A 16 -0.88 0.05 -9.21
C ASP A 16 -2.08 -0.51 -8.45
N ALA A 17 -2.19 -0.20 -7.16
CA ALA A 17 -3.24 -0.71 -6.30
C ALA A 17 -3.88 0.43 -5.51
N ALA A 18 -5.20 0.59 -5.66
CA ALA A 18 -6.00 1.53 -4.89
C ALA A 18 -7.25 0.85 -4.34
N PHE A 19 -7.41 0.84 -3.02
CA PHE A 19 -8.56 0.26 -2.35
C PHE A 19 -8.78 0.83 -0.96
N LYS A 20 -10.02 0.69 -0.48
CA LYS A 20 -10.41 0.99 0.90
C LYS A 20 -10.88 -0.28 1.57
N ALA A 21 -10.43 -0.51 2.79
CA ALA A 21 -10.84 -1.64 3.62
C ALA A 21 -11.56 -1.13 4.87
N PRO A 22 -12.85 -1.46 5.07
CA PRO A 22 -13.57 -1.09 6.29
C PRO A 22 -13.03 -1.87 7.51
N ALA A 23 -13.61 -1.63 8.68
CA ALA A 23 -13.33 -2.47 9.85
C ALA A 23 -13.76 -3.93 9.58
N GLY A 24 -12.99 -4.88 10.11
CA GLY A 24 -13.22 -6.31 9.92
C GLY A 24 -12.07 -7.01 9.18
N VAL A 25 -12.37 -8.19 8.63
CA VAL A 25 -11.39 -8.99 7.89
C VAL A 25 -11.52 -8.69 6.40
N THR A 26 -10.42 -8.26 5.78
CA THR A 26 -10.33 -8.07 4.33
C THR A 26 -9.31 -9.05 3.77
N ALA A 27 -9.66 -9.75 2.70
CA ALA A 27 -8.76 -10.69 2.04
C ALA A 27 -8.32 -10.17 0.67
N LEU A 28 -7.02 -10.24 0.39
CA LEU A 28 -6.43 -9.90 -0.91
C LEU A 28 -6.06 -11.21 -1.64
N PHE A 29 -6.80 -11.54 -2.69
CA PHE A 29 -6.63 -12.77 -3.46
C PHE A 29 -6.12 -12.53 -4.87
N GLY A 30 -5.46 -13.54 -5.46
CA GLY A 30 -4.95 -13.50 -6.83
C GLY A 30 -3.84 -14.52 -7.09
N PRO A 31 -3.43 -14.76 -8.36
CA PRO A 31 -2.39 -15.71 -8.74
C PRO A 31 -1.04 -15.46 -8.06
N SER A 32 -0.16 -16.46 -8.01
CA SER A 32 1.23 -16.24 -7.58
C SER A 32 1.89 -15.17 -8.44
N GLY A 33 2.70 -14.29 -7.83
CA GLY A 33 3.35 -13.18 -8.53
C GLY A 33 2.48 -11.94 -8.77
N SER A 34 1.17 -11.97 -8.47
CA SER A 34 0.26 -10.83 -8.71
C SER A 34 0.49 -9.59 -7.82
N GLY A 35 1.53 -9.56 -6.98
CA GLY A 35 1.85 -8.40 -6.14
C GLY A 35 1.24 -8.35 -4.74
N LYS A 36 0.54 -9.39 -4.27
CA LYS A 36 -0.13 -9.39 -2.95
C LYS A 36 0.81 -9.05 -1.79
N SER A 37 1.92 -9.80 -1.66
CA SER A 37 2.92 -9.55 -0.62
C SER A 37 3.57 -8.18 -0.76
N THR A 38 3.70 -7.68 -2.00
CA THR A 38 4.22 -6.35 -2.29
C THR A 38 3.29 -5.25 -1.79
N VAL A 39 1.97 -5.38 -2.02
CA VAL A 39 0.95 -4.47 -1.47
C VAL A 39 1.02 -4.47 0.06
N LEU A 40 1.03 -5.65 0.68
CA LEU A 40 1.11 -5.76 2.15
C LEU A 40 2.40 -5.14 2.71
N ALA A 41 3.54 -5.35 2.04
CA ALA A 41 4.81 -4.72 2.42
C ALA A 41 4.77 -3.18 2.31
N CYS A 42 4.07 -2.63 1.31
CA CYS A 42 3.88 -1.18 1.21
C CYS A 42 2.99 -0.65 2.35
N ILE A 43 1.90 -1.35 2.65
CA ILE A 43 0.99 -0.97 3.76
C ILE A 43 1.71 -1.01 5.11
N ALA A 44 2.55 -2.02 5.33
CA ALA A 44 3.34 -2.18 6.55
C ALA A 44 4.57 -1.25 6.63
N GLY A 45 4.82 -0.41 5.63
CA GLY A 45 6.01 0.45 5.59
C GLY A 45 7.34 -0.29 5.33
N LEU A 46 7.29 -1.60 5.07
CA LEU A 46 8.47 -2.43 4.78
C LEU A 46 9.03 -2.20 3.38
N ARG A 47 8.21 -1.62 2.49
CA ARG A 47 8.62 -1.26 1.13
C ARG A 47 8.07 0.10 0.77
N ARG A 48 8.96 1.03 0.41
CA ARG A 48 8.57 2.38 0.00
C ARG A 48 8.12 2.39 -1.46
N PRO A 49 6.87 2.78 -1.77
CA PRO A 49 6.41 2.94 -3.14
C PRO A 49 7.02 4.19 -3.80
N ALA A 50 7.01 4.23 -5.13
CA ALA A 50 7.47 5.40 -5.90
C ALA A 50 6.48 6.57 -5.78
N ALA A 51 5.19 6.26 -5.64
CA ALA A 51 4.13 7.20 -5.31
C ALA A 51 3.06 6.47 -4.49
N GLY A 52 2.36 7.19 -3.62
CA GLY A 52 1.23 6.61 -2.91
C GLY A 52 0.92 7.23 -1.57
N ARG A 53 -0.21 6.80 -1.02
CA ARG A 53 -0.77 7.17 0.26
C ARG A 53 -1.28 5.93 0.99
N VAL A 54 -0.95 5.82 2.28
CA VAL A 54 -1.48 4.80 3.19
C VAL A 54 -2.00 5.51 4.43
N ALA A 55 -3.28 5.30 4.75
CA ALA A 55 -3.90 5.84 5.94
C ALA A 55 -4.69 4.76 6.71
N VAL A 56 -4.58 4.80 8.04
CA VAL A 56 -5.25 3.87 8.96
C VAL A 56 -6.05 4.69 9.96
N GLY A 57 -7.37 4.49 10.00
CA GLY A 57 -8.24 5.17 10.96
C GLY A 57 -8.25 6.70 10.81
N GLY A 58 -7.94 7.22 9.62
CA GLY A 58 -7.80 8.66 9.36
C GLY A 58 -6.38 9.19 9.54
N THR A 59 -5.50 8.46 10.23
CA THR A 59 -4.09 8.82 10.36
C THR A 59 -3.33 8.46 9.10
N VAL A 60 -2.67 9.43 8.48
CA VAL A 60 -1.79 9.22 7.33
C VAL A 60 -0.44 8.71 7.83
N LEU A 61 -0.06 7.51 7.42
CA LEU A 61 1.22 6.90 7.75
C LEU A 61 2.26 7.13 6.65
N LEU A 62 1.80 7.12 5.39
CA LEU A 62 2.62 7.40 4.22
C LEU A 62 1.83 8.32 3.29
N ASP A 63 2.48 9.37 2.80
CA ASP A 63 2.04 10.16 1.66
C ASP A 63 3.29 10.70 0.94
N ILE A 64 3.63 10.08 -0.18
CA ILE A 64 4.84 10.45 -0.94
C ILE A 64 4.73 11.87 -1.50
N GLY A 65 3.53 12.29 -1.92
CA GLY A 65 3.31 13.63 -2.49
C GLY A 65 3.39 14.74 -1.45
N ALA A 66 2.97 14.45 -0.21
CA ALA A 66 3.04 15.37 0.92
C ALA A 66 4.31 15.24 1.77
N GLY A 67 5.23 14.32 1.43
CA GLY A 67 6.46 14.09 2.18
C GLY A 67 6.27 13.43 3.55
N VAL A 68 5.15 12.73 3.76
CA VAL A 68 4.84 12.02 5.01
C VAL A 68 5.35 10.58 4.92
N ASP A 69 6.15 10.15 5.90
CA ASP A 69 6.66 8.78 6.04
C ASP A 69 6.87 8.49 7.54
N VAL A 70 5.79 8.11 8.22
CA VAL A 70 5.77 7.76 9.64
C VAL A 70 6.19 6.30 9.74
N ARG A 71 7.50 6.06 9.83
CA ARG A 71 8.03 4.73 10.11
C ARG A 71 7.82 4.41 11.58
N ALA A 72 7.20 3.27 11.86
CA ALA A 72 7.12 2.69 13.19
C ALA A 72 8.47 2.08 13.59
#